data_AF-A0A9D6YD92-F1
#
_entry.id   AF-A0A9D6YD92-F1
#
_cell.length_a   1.000
_cell.length_b   1.000
_cell.length_c   1.000
_cell.angle_alpha   90.00
_cell.angle_beta   90.00
_cell.angle_gamma   90.00
#
_symmetry.space_group_name_H-M   'P 1'
#
loop_
_entity.id
_entity.type
_entity.pdbx_description
1 polymer ?
#
loop_
_entity_poly.entity_id
_entity_poly.type
_entity_poly.pdbx_seq_one_letter_code
_entity_poly.pdbx_strand_id
1 'polypeptide(L)'
;MSPANHLVLAGGATRFCLAEDGRHYLVYSTSGALQLRVTRRGLKGHWFNPRDPNATLGIPFPVAAGRGDVSLKEVQTFTPPADSSEDWVLWISDGSNLNEGSNFPSPGAAISRVVVERLGPTAR
;
A
#
# COMPACT_ATOMS: atom_id res chain seq x y z
N MET A 1 2.60 -12.73 -3.58
CA MET A 1 2.99 -11.30 -3.74
C MET A 1 4.47 -11.15 -4.04
N SER A 2 4.82 -10.18 -4.88
CA SER A 2 6.21 -9.77 -5.19
C SER A 2 6.31 -8.23 -5.31
N PRO A 3 7.51 -7.63 -5.19
CA PRO A 3 7.72 -6.21 -5.45
C PRO A 3 7.28 -5.80 -6.86
N ALA A 4 6.44 -4.78 -6.95
CA ALA A 4 5.78 -4.34 -8.18
C ALA A 4 5.69 -2.81 -8.28
N ASN A 5 6.74 -2.08 -7.89
CA ASN A 5 6.79 -0.61 -7.90
C ASN A 5 6.44 0.03 -9.26
N HIS A 6 6.66 -0.70 -10.36
CA HIS A 6 6.31 -0.26 -11.72
C HIS A 6 4.79 -0.10 -11.96
N LEU A 7 3.95 -0.59 -11.05
CA LEU A 7 2.50 -0.39 -11.09
C LEU A 7 2.08 0.97 -10.52
N VAL A 8 2.91 1.62 -9.71
CA VAL A 8 2.66 2.97 -9.18
C VAL A 8 3.26 4.00 -10.13
N LEU A 9 2.40 4.72 -10.84
CA LEU A 9 2.79 5.57 -11.96
C LEU A 9 3.14 7.00 -11.53
N ALA A 10 2.39 7.57 -10.59
CA ALA A 10 2.54 8.95 -10.14
C ALA A 10 2.05 9.13 -8.70
N GLY A 11 2.38 10.28 -8.10
CA GLY A 11 1.98 10.61 -6.74
C GLY A 11 2.68 9.78 -5.66
N GLY A 12 2.34 10.05 -4.39
CA GLY A 12 3.09 9.56 -3.23
C GLY A 12 4.46 10.21 -3.10
N ALA A 13 4.90 10.56 -1.88
CA ALA A 13 6.29 11.00 -1.67
C ALA A 13 7.28 9.82 -1.64
N THR A 14 6.97 8.78 -0.88
CA THR A 14 7.70 7.50 -0.88
C THR A 14 6.71 6.41 -1.24
N ARG A 15 7.00 5.57 -2.24
CA ARG A 15 6.08 4.52 -2.66
C ARG A 15 6.74 3.17 -2.79
N PHE A 16 6.18 2.19 -2.10
CA PHE A 16 6.55 0.78 -2.25
C PHE A 16 5.29 -0.02 -2.52
N CYS A 17 5.30 -0.82 -3.58
CA CYS A 17 4.18 -1.64 -3.99
C CYS A 17 4.58 -3.11 -3.98
N LEU A 18 3.78 -3.91 -3.29
CA LEU A 18 3.74 -5.36 -3.42
C LEU A 18 2.47 -5.72 -4.16
N ALA A 19 2.56 -6.61 -5.15
CA ALA A 19 1.40 -7.07 -5.90
C ALA A 19 1.41 -8.59 -6.10
N GLU A 20 0.21 -9.16 -6.11
CA GLU A 20 -0.15 -10.35 -6.86
C GLU A 20 -1.14 -9.87 -7.91
N ASP A 21 -0.65 -9.73 -9.15
CA ASP A 21 -1.39 -9.08 -10.22
C ASP A 21 -2.80 -9.65 -10.38
N GLY A 22 -3.76 -8.72 -10.41
CA GLY A 22 -5.18 -9.04 -10.51
C GLY A 22 -5.82 -9.54 -9.22
N ARG A 23 -5.11 -9.71 -8.10
CA ARG A 23 -5.70 -10.28 -6.88
C ARG A 23 -5.51 -9.40 -5.67
N HIS A 24 -4.28 -8.97 -5.42
CA HIS A 24 -3.93 -8.34 -4.15
C HIS A 24 -2.82 -7.32 -4.36
N TYR A 25 -3.00 -6.10 -3.85
CA TYR A 25 -2.03 -5.02 -3.91
C TYR A 25 -1.87 -4.40 -2.54
N LEU A 26 -0.63 -4.11 -2.16
CA LEU A 26 -0.27 -3.34 -0.98
C LEU A 26 0.64 -2.20 -1.42
N VAL A 27 0.22 -0.96 -1.19
CA VAL A 27 1.00 0.23 -1.53
C VAL A 27 1.20 1.06 -0.27
N TYR A 28 2.45 1.17 0.16
CA TYR A 28 2.85 2.12 1.20
C TYR A 28 3.10 3.48 0.57
N SER A 29 2.52 4.55 1.15
CA SER A 29 2.74 5.94 0.80
C SER A 29 2.93 6.80 2.05
N THR A 30 3.91 7.69 2.05
CA THR A 30 4.18 8.62 3.18
C THR A 30 3.39 9.93 3.10
N SER A 31 2.74 10.22 1.97
CA SER A 31 1.87 11.37 1.80
C SER A 31 1.18 11.37 0.44
N GLY A 32 0.07 12.10 0.32
CA GLY A 32 -0.54 12.46 -0.96
C GLY A 32 -1.23 11.33 -1.72
N ALA A 33 -1.98 11.72 -2.75
CA ALA A 33 -2.61 10.77 -3.65
C ALA A 33 -1.58 10.02 -4.51
N LEU A 34 -1.88 8.79 -4.89
CA LEU A 34 -1.06 7.96 -5.79
C LEU A 34 -1.87 7.41 -6.95
N GLN A 35 -1.22 7.23 -8.09
CA GLN A 35 -1.78 6.59 -9.26
C GLN A 35 -1.28 5.15 -9.35
N LEU A 36 -2.18 4.17 -9.26
CA LEU A 36 -1.85 2.75 -9.32
C LEU A 36 -2.58 2.10 -10.49
N ARG A 37 -1.85 1.24 -11.21
CA ARG A 37 -2.39 0.36 -12.24
C ARG A 37 -2.95 -0.92 -11.62
N VAL A 38 -4.23 -1.21 -11.87
CA VAL A 38 -4.93 -2.38 -11.35
C VAL A 38 -5.56 -3.17 -12.49
N THR A 39 -5.34 -4.49 -12.52
CA THR A 39 -5.65 -5.32 -13.71
C THR A 39 -6.92 -6.18 -13.62
N ARG A 40 -7.61 -6.25 -12.46
CA ARG A 40 -8.84 -7.05 -12.29
C ARG A 40 -9.95 -6.25 -11.62
N ARG A 41 -11.19 -6.54 -12.02
CA ARG A 41 -12.45 -6.05 -11.44
C ARG A 41 -12.83 -6.73 -10.13
N GLY A 42 -13.78 -6.10 -9.42
CA GLY A 42 -14.37 -6.65 -8.21
C GLY A 42 -13.46 -6.54 -6.98
N LEU A 43 -12.38 -5.76 -7.08
CA LEU A 43 -11.50 -5.51 -5.95
C LEU A 43 -12.08 -4.40 -5.07
N LYS A 44 -11.75 -4.47 -3.79
CA LYS A 44 -12.06 -3.48 -2.76
C LYS A 44 -10.75 -2.94 -2.20
N GLY A 45 -10.71 -1.64 -1.95
CA GLY A 45 -9.58 -0.94 -1.34
C GLY A 45 -9.87 -0.59 0.11
N HIS A 46 -8.82 -0.57 0.93
CA HIS A 46 -8.82 -0.08 2.30
C HIS A 46 -7.60 0.78 2.54
N TRP A 47 -7.74 1.74 3.45
CA TRP A 47 -6.62 2.50 4.00
C TRP A 47 -6.41 2.11 5.46
N PHE A 48 -5.16 2.04 5.89
CA PHE A 48 -4.81 1.98 7.31
C PHE A 48 -3.47 2.69 7.56
N ASN A 49 -3.30 3.22 8.76
CA ASN A 49 -2.04 3.83 9.20
C ASN A 49 -1.16 2.73 9.85
N PRO A 50 -0.01 2.36 9.26
CA PRO A 50 0.83 1.29 9.79
C PRO A 50 1.60 1.69 11.06
N ARG A 51 1.58 2.98 11.45
CA ARG A 51 2.23 3.48 12.67
C ARG A 51 1.32 3.46 13.88
N ASP A 52 0.01 3.41 13.68
CA ASP A 52 -0.94 3.29 14.78
C ASP A 52 -1.10 1.80 15.15
N PRO A 53 -0.64 1.37 16.34
CA PRO A 53 -0.75 -0.03 16.78
C PRO A 53 -2.21 -0.46 17.01
N ASN A 54 -3.14 0.50 17.10
CA ASN A 54 -4.57 0.25 17.24
C ASN A 54 -5.33 0.52 15.93
N ALA A 55 -4.62 0.74 14.82
CA ALA A 55 -5.24 1.03 13.53
C ALA A 55 -6.21 -0.07 13.14
N THR A 56 -7.43 0.33 12.81
CA THR A 56 -8.39 -0.55 12.15
C THR A 56 -8.29 -0.37 10.64
N LEU A 57 -8.68 -1.39 9.88
CA LEU A 57 -8.88 -1.21 8.44
C LEU A 57 -10.00 -0.19 8.24
N GLY A 58 -9.72 0.85 7.46
CA GLY A 58 -10.73 1.82 7.07
C GLY A 58 -11.88 1.17 6.30
N ILE A 59 -12.94 1.95 6.10
CA ILE A 59 -14.14 1.50 5.38
C ILE A 59 -13.74 1.05 3.96
N PRO A 60 -14.14 -0.16 3.52
CA PRO A 60 -13.89 -0.63 2.17
C PRO A 60 -14.49 0.32 1.13
N PHE A 61 -13.76 0.60 0.08
CA PHE A 61 -14.27 1.32 -1.09
C PHE A 61 -14.07 0.49 -2.37
N PRO A 62 -14.94 0.64 -3.38
CA PRO A 62 -14.79 -0.09 -4.63
C PRO A 62 -13.55 0.39 -5.40
N VAL A 63 -12.79 -0.55 -5.95
CA VAL A 63 -11.69 -0.26 -6.87
C VAL A 63 -12.23 -0.32 -8.29
N ALA A 64 -12.16 0.82 -8.98
CA ALA A 64 -12.56 0.93 -10.37
C ALA A 64 -11.42 0.34 -11.21
N ALA A 65 -11.58 -0.92 -11.60
CA ALA A 65 -10.68 -1.57 -12.55
C ALA A 65 -11.39 -1.82 -13.88
N GLY A 66 -10.58 -1.88 -14.93
CA GLY A 66 -11.08 -1.68 -16.28
C GLY A 66 -11.94 -2.74 -16.88
N ARG A 67 -12.64 -2.34 -17.96
CA ARG A 67 -13.59 -3.12 -18.76
C ARG A 67 -12.98 -4.35 -19.43
N GLY A 68 -12.41 -5.28 -18.66
CA GLY A 68 -12.12 -6.68 -19.07
C GLY A 68 -11.21 -6.87 -20.28
N ASP A 69 -10.83 -5.80 -20.97
CA ASP A 69 -9.98 -5.79 -22.13
C ASP A 69 -8.55 -5.62 -21.63
N VAL A 70 -7.79 -6.67 -21.79
CA VAL A 70 -6.39 -6.82 -21.37
C VAL A 70 -5.50 -5.75 -22.01
N SER A 71 -6.00 -5.01 -23.01
CA SER A 71 -5.25 -4.03 -23.78
C SER A 71 -5.03 -2.67 -23.11
N LEU A 72 -5.80 -2.26 -22.10
CA LEU A 72 -5.60 -0.96 -21.43
C LEU A 72 -5.69 -1.05 -19.91
N LYS A 73 -4.51 -1.32 -19.33
CA LYS A 73 -4.03 -0.92 -18.01
C LYS A 73 -4.78 0.29 -17.42
N GLU A 74 -5.83 0.08 -16.64
CA GLU A 74 -6.52 1.18 -15.98
C GLU A 74 -5.71 1.68 -14.79
N VAL A 75 -5.43 2.98 -14.83
CA VAL A 75 -4.72 3.72 -13.81
C VAL A 75 -5.77 4.43 -12.98
N GLN A 76 -5.86 4.08 -11.71
CA GLN A 76 -6.76 4.75 -10.77
C GLN A 76 -5.95 5.61 -9.81
N THR A 77 -6.50 6.78 -9.47
CA THR A 77 -5.96 7.64 -8.41
C THR A 77 -6.60 7.26 -7.08
N PHE A 78 -5.76 7.03 -6.07
CA PHE A 78 -6.15 6.72 -4.71
C PHE A 78 -5.65 7.83 -3.79
N THR A 79 -6.56 8.45 -3.06
CA THR A 79 -6.26 9.51 -2.11
C THR A 79 -6.39 8.96 -0.68
N PRO A 80 -5.34 9.05 0.15
CA PRO A 80 -5.44 8.67 1.56
C PRO A 80 -6.40 9.60 2.31
N PRO A 81 -6.91 9.19 3.48
CA PRO A 81 -7.67 10.06 4.38
C PRO A 81 -6.89 11.33 4.76
N ALA A 82 -7.61 12.33 5.29
CA ALA A 82 -7.23 13.75 5.34
C ALA A 82 -5.90 14.13 6.04
N ASP A 83 -5.14 13.19 6.58
CA ASP A 83 -3.80 13.43 7.12
C ASP A 83 -2.71 13.06 6.12
N SER A 84 -2.38 14.04 5.28
CA SER A 84 -1.29 13.93 4.29
C SER A 84 0.11 13.86 4.90
N SER A 85 0.27 14.02 6.23
CA SER A 85 1.55 13.90 6.94
C SER A 85 1.80 12.52 7.56
N GLU A 86 0.85 11.60 7.45
CA GLU A 86 0.97 10.26 7.99
C GLU A 86 1.35 9.22 6.93
N ASP A 87 1.97 8.14 7.40
CA ASP A 87 2.17 6.97 6.58
C ASP A 87 0.83 6.28 6.37
N TRP A 88 0.54 5.92 5.13
CA TRP A 88 -0.67 5.20 4.76
C TRP A 88 -0.32 3.96 3.97
N VAL A 89 -1.03 2.88 4.25
CA VAL A 89 -1.01 1.69 3.41
C VAL A 89 -2.36 1.55 2.72
N LEU A 90 -2.33 1.55 1.40
CA LEU A 90 -3.43 1.13 0.55
C LEU A 90 -3.38 -0.38 0.41
N TRP A 91 -4.44 -1.07 0.83
CA TRP A 91 -4.61 -2.50 0.63
C TRP A 91 -5.80 -2.74 -0.32
N ILE A 92 -5.55 -3.34 -1.48
CA ILE A 92 -6.58 -3.72 -2.46
C ILE A 92 -6.66 -5.24 -2.58
N SER A 93 -7.86 -5.82 -2.49
CA SER A 93 -8.10 -7.27 -2.52
C SER A 93 -9.50 -7.62 -3.05
N ASP A 94 -9.75 -8.88 -3.45
CA ASP A 94 -11.05 -9.35 -3.96
C ASP A 94 -12.09 -9.72 -2.88
N GLY A 95 -11.91 -9.29 -1.63
CA GLY A 95 -12.87 -9.53 -0.55
C GLY A 95 -12.73 -10.91 0.09
N SER A 96 -12.53 -11.98 -0.68
CA SER A 96 -12.32 -13.34 -0.13
C SER A 96 -11.03 -13.46 0.71
N ASN A 97 -10.04 -12.61 0.44
CA ASN A 97 -8.81 -12.52 1.21
C ASN A 97 -8.81 -11.39 2.25
N LEU A 98 -9.93 -10.65 2.36
CA LEU A 98 -10.20 -9.76 3.48
C LEU A 98 -10.98 -10.61 4.47
N ASN A 99 -10.29 -11.30 5.39
CA ASN A 99 -10.94 -12.18 6.36
C ASN A 99 -12.19 -11.50 6.94
N GLU A 100 -13.37 -12.07 6.72
CA GLU A 100 -14.55 -11.69 7.49
C GLU A 100 -14.33 -12.21 8.92
N GLY A 101 -14.10 -11.29 9.87
CA GLY A 101 -13.85 -11.63 11.27
C GLY A 101 -12.83 -10.71 11.95
N SER A 102 -12.46 -11.07 13.19
CA SER A 102 -11.44 -10.37 13.98
C SER A 102 -10.12 -10.35 13.23
N ASN A 103 -9.82 -9.24 12.55
CA ASN A 103 -8.50 -9.00 11.99
C ASN A 103 -7.50 -9.08 13.15
N PHE A 104 -6.52 -9.98 13.03
CA PHE A 104 -5.32 -9.94 13.84
C PHE A 104 -4.36 -9.02 13.12
N PRO A 105 -4.30 -7.70 13.41
CA PRO A 105 -3.12 -6.95 13.02
C PRO A 105 -1.93 -7.75 13.55
N SER A 106 -0.94 -8.00 12.69
CA SER A 106 0.38 -8.39 13.18
C SER A 106 0.74 -7.42 14.31
N PRO A 107 1.35 -7.85 15.43
CA PRO A 107 1.71 -6.99 16.56
C PRO A 107 2.75 -5.90 16.21
N GLY A 108 2.91 -5.57 14.93
CA GLY A 108 4.04 -4.88 14.36
C GLY A 108 5.19 -5.85 14.10
N ALA A 109 5.91 -5.66 12.99
CA ALA A 109 7.28 -6.10 12.94
C ALA A 109 8.09 -5.15 13.83
N ALA A 110 8.97 -5.68 14.68
CA ALA A 110 9.92 -4.84 15.40
C ALA A 110 10.77 -4.09 14.35
N ILE A 111 10.63 -2.76 14.30
CA ILE A 111 11.48 -1.92 13.47
C ILE A 111 12.88 -1.99 14.07
N SER A 112 13.75 -2.82 13.49
CA SER A 112 15.17 -2.82 13.83
C SER A 112 15.78 -1.51 13.34
N ARG A 113 16.10 -0.62 14.27
CA ARG A 113 16.84 0.60 13.98
C ARG A 113 18.22 0.18 13.45
N VAL A 114 18.45 0.36 12.16
CA VAL A 114 19.80 0.25 11.59
C VAL A 114 20.59 1.46 12.09
N VAL A 115 21.43 1.23 13.10
CA VAL A 115 22.43 2.21 13.52
C VAL A 115 23.55 2.14 12.47
N VAL A 116 23.59 3.13 11.58
CA VAL A 116 24.76 3.34 10.73
C VAL A 116 25.85 3.93 11.63
N GLU A 117 26.71 3.09 12.19
CA GLU A 117 27.93 3.57 12.81
C GLU A 117 28.81 4.18 11.72
N ARG A 118 28.90 5.51 11.70
CA ARG A 118 29.95 6.18 10.94
C ARG A 118 31.28 5.83 11.60
N LEU A 119 32.07 5.00 10.93
CA LEU A 119 33.49 4.88 11.24
C LEU A 119 34.12 6.26 11.05
N GLY A 120 34.45 6.91 12.16
CA GLY A 120 35.20 8.17 12.15
C GLY A 120 36.59 7.95 11.54
N PRO A 121 37.21 9.01 10.98
CA PRO A 121 38.52 8.90 10.37
C PRO A 121 39.55 8.46 11.42
N THR A 122 40.32 7.43 11.09
CA THR A 122 41.43 6.93 11.89
C THR A 122 42.50 8.03 11.93
N ALA A 123 42.73 8.62 13.11
CA ALA A 123 43.83 9.55 13.32
C ALA A 123 45.16 8.82 13.08
N ARG A 124 46.04 9.43 12.29
CA ARG A 124 47.43 9.00 12.09
C ARG A 124 48.33 9.62 13.13
#